data_AF-A0A928SIP3-F1
#
_entry.id   AF-A0A928SIP3-F1
#
_cell.length_a   1.000
_cell.length_b   1.000
_cell.length_c   1.000
_cell.angle_alpha   90.00
_cell.angle_beta   90.00
_cell.angle_gamma   90.00
#
_symmetry.space_group_name_H-M   'P 1'
#
loop_
_entity.id
_entity.type
_entity.pdbx_description
1 polymer ?
#
loop_
_entity_poly.entity_id
_entity_poly.type
_entity_poly.pdbx_seq_one_letter_code
_entity_poly.pdbx_strand_id
1 'polypeptide(L)'
;MYRRKSLADFLGDRVAYRNLIPADPALPRLESFWQELGLDSPRAPRKTAPNYARVVYRFLQAAQAQRGQPPLERLLFVGDTLMNDGTAAKNLGACLPVRCFIGADRLAAEKKVTIEDGLMKANRWQALADFLAWVQTEGFTLDSGTALLLDLDKTTHGARGRNDHAIDQARINAVRCTVEEVLGETFDEAAFRSAVYDRLNKPDYHPFTADNQDYKAFISLMVAGQVYPPGNFWADLESGRLTGFKQFITLCDARQSQMSNGLLAAHREVVGNMVKGDPTPFKSFRFREYHATVNLVDYLPDDTPEADLLADEIVMTGEVADLAETLAAQGVLVFGLSDKPDEATLPPPESAAGALPLHRVVMKVVGNLK
;
A
#
# COMPACT_ATOMS: atom_id res chain seq x y z
N MET A 1 -16.99 -0.37 23.60
CA MET A 1 -17.13 -1.21 22.39
C MET A 1 -16.82 -0.34 21.18
N TYR A 2 -15.86 -0.76 20.36
CA TYR A 2 -15.45 0.01 19.18
C TYR A 2 -16.44 -0.17 18.02
N ARG A 3 -16.61 0.86 17.19
CA ARG A 3 -17.30 0.74 15.90
C ARG A 3 -16.46 -0.17 15.00
N ARG A 4 -17.12 -0.99 14.18
CA ARG A 4 -16.48 -1.89 13.22
C ARG A 4 -16.94 -1.58 11.81
N LYS A 5 -16.00 -1.63 10.87
CA LYS A 5 -16.26 -1.41 9.44
C LYS A 5 -15.32 -2.21 8.56
N SER A 6 -15.78 -2.52 7.36
CA SER A 6 -14.91 -2.89 6.24
C SER A 6 -14.71 -1.69 5.31
N LEU A 7 -13.64 -1.67 4.51
CA LEU A 7 -13.49 -0.64 3.47
C LEU A 7 -14.65 -0.71 2.45
N ALA A 8 -15.18 -1.92 2.21
CA ALA A 8 -16.33 -2.16 1.34
C ALA A 8 -17.63 -1.49 1.82
N ASP A 9 -17.73 -1.10 3.09
CA ASP A 9 -18.92 -0.41 3.62
C ASP A 9 -19.16 0.95 2.94
N PHE A 10 -18.10 1.60 2.46
CA PHE A 10 -18.17 2.88 1.74
C PHE A 10 -17.54 2.84 0.34
N LEU A 11 -16.76 1.81 0.00
CA LEU A 11 -16.19 1.62 -1.34
C LEU A 11 -16.95 0.60 -2.20
N GLY A 12 -17.66 -0.34 -1.58
CA GLY A 12 -17.99 -1.61 -2.24
C GLY A 12 -16.71 -2.27 -2.79
N ASP A 13 -16.75 -2.70 -4.05
CA ASP A 13 -15.58 -3.24 -4.76
C ASP A 13 -14.87 -2.19 -5.63
N ARG A 14 -15.15 -0.89 -5.46
CA ARG A 14 -14.48 0.20 -6.20
C ARG A 14 -13.09 0.47 -5.63
N VAL A 15 -12.23 -0.51 -5.75
CA VAL A 15 -10.86 -0.52 -5.26
C VAL A 15 -9.94 -1.02 -6.36
N ALA A 16 -8.78 -0.38 -6.53
CA ALA A 16 -7.70 -0.89 -7.35
C ALA A 16 -6.38 -0.88 -6.58
N TYR A 17 -5.69 -2.02 -6.59
CA TYR A 17 -4.38 -2.21 -5.97
C TYR A 17 -3.25 -1.87 -6.96
N ARG A 18 -1.99 -2.19 -6.61
CA ARG A 18 -0.79 -1.86 -7.41
C ARG A 18 -0.90 -2.26 -8.87
N ASN A 19 -1.49 -3.42 -9.15
CA ASN A 19 -1.56 -3.97 -10.49
C ASN A 19 -2.65 -3.30 -11.35
N LEU A 20 -3.43 -2.38 -10.78
CA LEU A 20 -4.53 -1.68 -11.45
C LEU A 20 -5.56 -2.63 -12.07
N ILE A 21 -5.85 -3.70 -11.35
CA ILE A 21 -6.98 -4.58 -11.63
C ILE A 21 -8.07 -4.20 -10.62
N PRO A 22 -9.18 -3.56 -11.06
CA PRO A 22 -10.26 -3.23 -10.15
C PRO A 22 -10.86 -4.49 -9.51
N ALA A 23 -11.18 -4.42 -8.22
CA ALA A 23 -11.87 -5.50 -7.52
C ALA A 23 -13.31 -5.70 -8.05
N ASP A 24 -13.97 -4.62 -8.49
CA ASP A 24 -15.25 -4.67 -9.18
C ASP A 24 -15.07 -5.27 -10.59
N PRO A 25 -15.60 -6.48 -10.85
CA PRO A 25 -15.42 -7.15 -12.13
C PRO A 25 -16.17 -6.48 -13.28
N ALA A 26 -17.11 -5.57 -13.00
CA ALA A 26 -17.83 -4.81 -14.02
C ALA A 26 -17.03 -3.61 -14.54
N LEU A 27 -15.95 -3.21 -13.85
CA LEU A 27 -15.03 -2.17 -14.33
C LEU A 27 -14.05 -2.73 -15.36
N PRO A 28 -13.65 -1.91 -16.35
CA PRO A 28 -12.73 -2.36 -17.39
C PRO A 28 -11.35 -2.66 -16.79
N ARG A 29 -10.61 -3.57 -17.43
CA ARG A 29 -9.22 -3.88 -17.06
C ARG A 29 -8.26 -3.16 -17.99
N LEU A 30 -7.06 -2.83 -17.50
CA LEU A 30 -6.07 -2.07 -18.29
C LEU A 30 -5.77 -2.73 -19.65
N GLU A 31 -5.74 -4.06 -19.69
CA GLU A 31 -5.53 -4.85 -20.90
C GLU A 31 -6.55 -4.54 -22.01
N SER A 32 -7.76 -4.09 -21.66
CA SER A 32 -8.82 -3.81 -22.64
C SER A 32 -8.80 -2.39 -23.19
N PHE A 33 -8.03 -1.44 -22.62
CA PHE A 33 -8.04 -0.04 -23.04
C PHE A 33 -6.68 0.68 -23.04
N TRP A 34 -5.57 0.00 -22.75
CA TRP A 34 -4.24 0.63 -22.71
C TRP A 34 -3.84 1.33 -24.03
N GLN A 35 -4.26 0.79 -25.18
CA GLN A 35 -4.00 1.38 -26.50
C GLN A 35 -4.79 2.67 -26.72
N GLU A 36 -6.03 2.75 -26.23
CA GLU A 36 -6.85 3.98 -26.28
C GLU A 36 -6.20 5.09 -25.45
N LEU A 37 -5.50 4.71 -24.39
CA LEU A 37 -4.69 5.61 -23.58
C LEU A 37 -3.30 5.87 -24.20
N GLY A 38 -2.97 5.34 -25.37
CA GLY A 38 -1.64 5.55 -25.97
C GLY A 38 -0.49 5.15 -25.05
N LEU A 39 -0.68 4.10 -24.25
CA LEU A 39 0.38 3.50 -23.45
C LEU A 39 1.22 2.59 -24.34
N ASP A 40 2.49 2.37 -23.97
CA ASP A 40 3.38 1.48 -24.72
C ASP A 40 3.09 -0.02 -24.46
N SER A 41 2.44 -0.32 -23.34
CA SER A 41 2.11 -1.69 -22.94
C SER A 41 0.93 -1.71 -21.95
N PRO A 42 0.27 -2.86 -21.75
CA PRO A 42 -0.76 -3.04 -20.73
C PRO A 42 -0.18 -3.17 -19.30
N ARG A 43 1.11 -2.87 -19.07
CA ARG A 43 1.71 -2.95 -17.74
C ARG A 43 1.22 -1.80 -16.87
N ALA A 44 0.88 -2.11 -15.62
CA ALA A 44 0.47 -1.11 -14.64
C ALA A 44 1.56 -0.03 -14.46
N PRO A 45 1.29 1.26 -14.75
CA PRO A 45 2.22 2.34 -14.46
C PRO A 45 2.40 2.56 -12.96
N ARG A 46 3.55 3.11 -12.55
CA ARG A 46 3.80 3.51 -11.17
C ARG A 46 2.84 4.62 -10.73
N LYS A 47 2.42 4.63 -9.47
CA LYS A 47 1.50 5.62 -8.86
C LYS A 47 1.88 7.08 -9.15
N THR A 48 3.18 7.39 -9.19
CA THR A 48 3.72 8.73 -9.45
C THR A 48 3.84 9.09 -10.93
N ALA A 49 3.55 8.17 -11.85
CA ALA A 49 3.65 8.41 -13.29
C ALA A 49 2.38 9.09 -13.84
N PRO A 50 2.48 10.00 -14.82
CA PRO A 50 1.31 10.60 -15.46
C PRO A 50 0.33 9.58 -16.06
N ASN A 51 0.85 8.47 -16.61
CA ASN A 51 0.03 7.41 -17.17
C ASN A 51 -0.85 6.71 -16.12
N TYR A 52 -0.43 6.67 -14.84
CA TYR A 52 -1.26 6.13 -13.76
C TYR A 52 -2.54 6.95 -13.58
N ALA A 53 -2.43 8.28 -13.59
CA ALA A 53 -3.59 9.17 -13.49
C ALA A 53 -4.59 8.94 -14.63
N ARG A 54 -4.11 8.69 -15.86
CA ARG A 54 -4.96 8.39 -17.02
C ARG A 54 -5.71 7.08 -16.85
N VAL A 55 -5.03 6.03 -16.35
CA VAL A 55 -5.67 4.73 -16.08
C VAL A 55 -6.72 4.86 -14.98
N VAL A 56 -6.35 5.46 -13.84
CA VAL A 56 -7.28 5.70 -12.73
C VAL A 56 -8.49 6.52 -13.19
N TYR A 57 -8.28 7.57 -13.97
CA TYR A 57 -9.37 8.38 -14.49
C TYR A 57 -10.33 7.57 -15.38
N ARG A 58 -9.84 6.62 -16.19
CA ARG A 58 -10.73 5.70 -16.94
C ARG A 58 -11.56 4.81 -16.02
N PHE A 59 -11.01 4.33 -14.91
CA PHE A 59 -11.79 3.59 -13.92
C PHE A 59 -12.88 4.48 -13.30
N LEU A 60 -12.57 5.72 -12.94
CA LEU A 60 -13.55 6.66 -12.42
C LEU A 60 -14.67 6.96 -13.43
N GLN A 61 -14.33 7.16 -14.70
CA GLN A 61 -15.31 7.35 -15.77
C GLN A 61 -16.24 6.15 -15.91
N ALA A 62 -15.69 4.93 -15.90
CA ALA A 62 -16.48 3.70 -15.99
C ALA A 62 -17.38 3.51 -14.75
N ALA A 63 -16.83 3.71 -13.54
CA ALA A 63 -17.59 3.63 -12.30
C ALA A 63 -18.70 4.68 -12.23
N GLN A 64 -18.45 5.89 -12.72
CA GLN A 64 -19.46 6.95 -12.81
C GLN A 64 -20.58 6.59 -13.80
N ALA A 65 -20.22 6.05 -14.97
CA ALA A 65 -21.18 5.61 -15.97
C ALA A 65 -22.08 4.47 -15.44
N GLN A 66 -21.51 3.52 -14.69
CA GLN A 66 -22.28 2.45 -14.03
C GLN A 66 -23.31 2.98 -13.02
N ARG A 67 -23.01 4.11 -12.36
CA ARG A 67 -23.96 4.78 -11.45
C ARG A 67 -25.11 5.48 -12.17
N GLY A 68 -25.07 5.57 -13.51
CA GLY A 68 -26.02 6.32 -14.31
C GLY A 68 -26.01 7.82 -14.03
N GLN A 69 -24.87 8.34 -13.55
CA GLN A 69 -24.71 9.73 -13.15
C GLN A 69 -24.01 10.55 -14.26
N PRO A 70 -24.14 11.89 -14.26
CA PRO A 70 -23.40 12.76 -15.16
C PRO A 70 -21.88 12.58 -15.04
N PRO A 71 -21.08 12.99 -16.06
CA PRO A 71 -19.62 12.94 -15.97
C PRO A 71 -19.07 13.65 -14.74
N LEU A 72 -17.93 13.16 -14.24
CA LEU A 72 -17.22 13.82 -13.14
C LEU A 72 -16.64 15.16 -13.60
N GLU A 73 -16.68 16.13 -12.70
CA GLU A 73 -16.19 17.49 -12.94
C GLU A 73 -14.99 17.83 -12.05
N ARG A 74 -14.81 17.10 -10.94
CA ARG A 74 -13.75 17.39 -9.97
C ARG A 74 -13.42 16.19 -9.10
N LEU A 75 -12.21 16.23 -8.53
CA LEU A 75 -11.64 15.14 -7.75
C LEU A 75 -11.17 15.67 -6.39
N LEU A 76 -11.41 14.87 -5.36
CA LEU A 76 -10.75 14.98 -4.06
C LEU A 76 -9.79 13.80 -3.92
N PHE A 77 -8.63 14.01 -3.33
CA PHE A 77 -7.66 12.95 -3.05
C PHE A 77 -7.23 13.04 -1.59
N VAL A 78 -7.28 11.92 -0.87
CA VAL A 78 -6.80 11.82 0.51
C VAL A 78 -5.70 10.77 0.56
N GLY A 79 -4.53 11.14 1.10
CA GLY A 79 -3.37 10.25 1.26
C GLY A 79 -2.48 10.65 2.44
N ASP A 80 -1.36 9.96 2.62
CA ASP A 80 -0.45 10.16 3.75
C ASP A 80 0.94 10.69 3.34
N THR A 81 1.32 10.55 2.07
CA THR A 81 2.64 10.95 1.59
C THR A 81 2.62 11.97 0.46
N LEU A 82 3.39 13.05 0.62
CA LEU A 82 3.52 14.07 -0.42
C LEU A 82 4.15 13.50 -1.71
N MET A 83 5.16 12.63 -1.56
CA MET A 83 5.92 12.10 -2.68
C MET A 83 5.11 11.15 -3.56
N ASN A 84 4.25 10.30 -2.98
CA ASN A 84 3.44 9.37 -3.76
C ASN A 84 2.04 9.94 -4.03
N ASP A 85 1.27 10.21 -2.98
CA ASP A 85 -0.13 10.65 -3.09
C ASP A 85 -0.25 12.06 -3.63
N GLY A 86 0.60 12.98 -3.16
CA GLY A 86 0.64 14.34 -3.67
C GLY A 86 1.00 14.38 -5.17
N THR A 87 1.98 13.58 -5.60
CA THR A 87 2.33 13.45 -7.02
C THR A 87 1.20 12.82 -7.85
N ALA A 88 0.55 11.77 -7.33
CA ALA A 88 -0.58 11.14 -8.00
C ALA A 88 -1.75 12.11 -8.17
N ALA A 89 -2.09 12.85 -7.12
CA ALA A 89 -3.12 13.90 -7.15
C ALA A 89 -2.77 15.01 -8.15
N LYS A 90 -1.51 15.47 -8.16
CA LYS A 90 -1.03 16.45 -9.16
C LYS A 90 -1.18 15.95 -10.58
N ASN A 91 -0.83 14.69 -10.86
CA ASN A 91 -0.99 14.09 -12.18
C ASN A 91 -2.48 13.96 -12.58
N LEU A 92 -3.35 13.60 -11.64
CA LEU A 92 -4.81 13.60 -11.85
C LEU A 92 -5.36 15.01 -12.15
N GLY A 93 -4.67 16.06 -11.70
CA GLY A 93 -4.94 17.45 -12.04
C GLY A 93 -4.92 17.75 -13.54
N ALA A 94 -4.26 16.90 -14.35
CA ALA A 94 -4.29 17.00 -15.80
C ALA A 94 -5.59 16.45 -16.43
N CYS A 95 -6.38 15.69 -15.67
CA CYS A 95 -7.66 15.13 -16.11
C CYS A 95 -8.85 15.98 -15.66
N LEU A 96 -8.88 16.38 -14.39
CA LEU A 96 -9.90 17.22 -13.77
C LEU A 96 -9.29 18.08 -12.65
N PRO A 97 -9.93 19.19 -12.24
CA PRO A 97 -9.54 19.91 -11.04
C PRO A 97 -9.48 18.99 -9.81
N VAL A 98 -8.35 19.00 -9.11
CA VAL A 98 -8.11 18.18 -7.91
C VAL A 98 -7.92 19.07 -6.68
N ARG A 99 -8.41 18.60 -5.53
CA ARG A 99 -7.93 19.02 -4.21
C ARG A 99 -7.41 17.85 -3.43
N CYS A 100 -6.23 18.01 -2.85
CA CYS A 100 -5.51 16.93 -2.19
C CYS A 100 -5.33 17.22 -0.70
N PHE A 101 -5.54 16.22 0.13
CA PHE A 101 -5.16 16.22 1.54
C PHE A 101 -4.05 15.19 1.77
N ILE A 102 -2.98 15.62 2.45
CA ILE A 102 -1.89 14.76 2.92
C ILE A 102 -1.83 14.84 4.45
N GLY A 103 -2.14 13.73 5.11
CA GLY A 103 -2.20 13.61 6.56
C GLY A 103 -1.06 12.78 7.15
N ALA A 104 -0.43 13.28 8.21
CA ALA A 104 0.46 12.47 9.04
C ALA A 104 0.47 12.98 10.48
N ASP A 105 0.00 12.18 11.43
CA ASP A 105 -0.07 12.60 12.82
C ASP A 105 1.33 12.90 13.40
N ARG A 106 1.40 14.04 14.09
CA ARG A 106 2.53 14.47 14.92
C ARG A 106 2.01 14.92 16.27
N LEU A 107 1.48 13.98 17.05
CA LEU A 107 0.69 14.25 18.26
C LEU A 107 1.39 15.13 19.30
N ALA A 108 2.74 15.11 19.34
CA ALA A 108 3.54 15.95 20.23
C ALA A 108 3.70 17.42 19.78
N ALA A 109 3.38 17.76 18.53
CA ALA A 109 3.45 19.13 17.99
C ALA A 109 2.05 19.74 17.90
N GLU A 110 1.92 21.06 17.97
CA GLU A 110 0.62 21.74 17.78
C GLU A 110 -0.01 21.43 16.42
N LYS A 111 -1.36 21.40 16.35
CA LYS A 111 -2.09 21.19 15.09
C LYS A 111 -1.68 22.29 14.08
N LYS A 112 -1.21 21.87 12.91
CA LYS A 112 -0.75 22.74 11.85
C LYS A 112 -1.25 22.24 10.50
N VAL A 113 -1.72 23.19 9.70
CA VAL A 113 -2.14 23.00 8.32
C VAL A 113 -1.35 23.96 7.44
N THR A 114 -0.94 23.50 6.26
CA THR A 114 -0.34 24.34 5.21
C THR A 114 -0.98 24.01 3.88
N ILE A 115 -1.35 25.02 3.11
CA ILE A 115 -2.01 24.87 1.80
C ILE A 115 -1.10 25.47 0.73
N GLU A 116 -0.86 24.72 -0.34
CA GLU A 116 -0.03 25.13 -1.47
C GLU A 116 -0.50 24.37 -2.72
N ASP A 117 -0.70 25.07 -3.84
CA ASP A 117 -1.02 24.48 -5.15
C ASP A 117 -2.17 23.45 -5.16
N GLY A 118 -3.28 23.75 -4.48
CA GLY A 118 -4.44 22.84 -4.42
C GLY A 118 -4.20 21.60 -3.55
N LEU A 119 -3.15 21.60 -2.72
CA LEU A 119 -2.83 20.55 -1.77
C LEU A 119 -2.76 21.11 -0.34
N MET A 120 -3.45 20.45 0.59
CA MET A 120 -3.38 20.68 2.02
C MET A 120 -2.50 19.62 2.69
N LYS A 121 -1.47 20.03 3.41
CA LYS A 121 -0.69 19.17 4.31
C LYS A 121 -1.13 19.44 5.74
N ALA A 122 -1.38 18.39 6.50
CA ALA A 122 -1.74 18.50 7.91
C ALA A 122 -0.96 17.51 8.77
N ASN A 123 -0.64 17.95 9.99
CA ASN A 123 -0.01 17.08 10.99
C ASN A 123 -1.02 16.41 11.95
N ARG A 124 -2.30 16.43 11.57
CA ARG A 124 -3.44 15.84 12.26
C ARG A 124 -4.43 15.28 11.25
N TRP A 125 -4.86 14.03 11.41
CA TRP A 125 -5.96 13.47 10.61
C TRP A 125 -7.28 14.22 10.83
N GLN A 126 -7.52 14.77 12.02
CA GLN A 126 -8.69 15.62 12.31
C GLN A 126 -8.74 16.90 11.46
N ALA A 127 -7.64 17.28 10.80
CA ALA A 127 -7.66 18.40 9.86
C ALA A 127 -8.41 18.08 8.55
N LEU A 128 -8.91 16.85 8.36
CA LEU A 128 -9.84 16.55 7.27
C LEU A 128 -11.12 17.39 7.34
N ALA A 129 -11.56 17.81 8.53
CA ALA A 129 -12.65 18.77 8.67
C ALA A 129 -12.27 20.16 8.10
N ASP A 130 -11.04 20.62 8.36
CA ASP A 130 -10.52 21.87 7.81
C ASP A 130 -10.38 21.77 6.28
N PHE A 131 -9.97 20.59 5.78
CA PHE A 131 -9.89 20.30 4.34
C PHE A 131 -11.25 20.44 3.66
N LEU A 132 -12.29 19.84 4.22
CA LEU A 132 -13.66 19.99 3.69
C LEU A 132 -14.11 21.45 3.65
N ALA A 133 -13.89 22.19 4.75
CA ALA A 133 -14.23 23.60 4.81
C ALA A 133 -13.47 24.40 3.74
N TRP A 134 -12.17 24.17 3.59
CA TRP A 134 -11.35 24.82 2.57
C TRP A 134 -11.82 24.51 1.14
N VAL A 135 -12.05 23.23 0.83
CA VAL A 135 -12.54 22.78 -0.48
C VAL A 135 -13.86 23.46 -0.85
N GLN A 136 -14.78 23.59 0.11
CA GLN A 136 -16.05 24.30 -0.09
C GLN A 136 -15.84 25.80 -0.28
N THR A 137 -14.93 26.45 0.45
CA THR A 137 -14.62 27.88 0.25
C THR A 137 -14.01 28.17 -1.12
N GLU A 138 -13.34 27.19 -1.72
CA GLU A 138 -12.85 27.28 -3.11
C GLU A 138 -13.91 26.94 -4.16
N GLY A 139 -15.15 26.67 -3.75
CA GLY A 139 -16.28 26.47 -4.64
C GLY A 139 -16.43 25.04 -5.19
N PHE A 140 -15.75 24.05 -4.62
CA PHE A 140 -16.00 22.65 -4.97
C PHE A 140 -17.34 22.19 -4.36
N THR A 141 -18.36 21.95 -5.20
CA THR A 141 -19.57 21.23 -4.79
C THR A 141 -19.24 19.76 -4.51
N LEU A 142 -19.80 19.22 -3.44
CA LEU A 142 -19.63 17.83 -3.02
C LEU A 142 -20.91 17.05 -3.38
N ASP A 143 -21.05 16.70 -4.66
CA ASP A 143 -22.23 16.04 -5.22
C ASP A 143 -21.85 14.90 -6.18
N SER A 144 -22.80 14.44 -7.00
CA SER A 144 -22.57 13.39 -8.01
C SER A 144 -21.51 13.73 -9.05
N GLY A 145 -21.19 15.00 -9.27
CA GLY A 145 -20.10 15.43 -10.16
C GLY A 145 -18.71 15.32 -9.53
N THR A 146 -18.61 14.89 -8.27
CA THR A 146 -17.33 14.78 -7.54
C THR A 146 -16.97 13.32 -7.30
N ALA A 147 -15.68 13.01 -7.42
CA ALA A 147 -15.12 11.75 -6.93
C ALA A 147 -14.11 11.98 -5.80
N LEU A 148 -14.19 11.16 -4.76
CA LEU A 148 -13.23 11.06 -3.67
C LEU A 148 -12.35 9.82 -3.90
N LEU A 149 -11.06 10.06 -4.14
CA LEU A 149 -10.05 9.02 -4.16
C LEU A 149 -9.39 8.90 -2.79
N LEU A 150 -9.33 7.68 -2.29
CA LEU A 150 -8.73 7.35 -1.01
C LEU A 150 -7.51 6.46 -1.24
N ASP A 151 -6.35 6.90 -0.79
CA ASP A 151 -5.28 5.97 -0.51
C ASP A 151 -5.68 5.04 0.66
N LEU A 152 -5.31 3.76 0.60
CA LEU A 152 -5.74 2.79 1.61
C LEU A 152 -4.70 2.60 2.72
N ASP A 153 -3.52 2.10 2.39
CA ASP A 153 -2.48 1.75 3.36
C ASP A 153 -1.88 3.00 3.99
N LYS A 154 -1.89 3.07 5.33
CA LYS A 154 -1.42 4.23 6.11
C LYS A 154 -2.26 5.50 5.97
N THR A 155 -3.37 5.42 5.24
CA THR A 155 -4.34 6.50 5.08
C THR A 155 -5.70 6.09 5.61
N THR A 156 -6.43 5.23 4.88
CA THR A 156 -7.79 4.79 5.27
C THR A 156 -7.75 3.76 6.40
N HIS A 157 -6.69 2.94 6.47
CA HIS A 157 -6.39 2.09 7.61
C HIS A 157 -4.91 2.21 7.97
N GLY A 158 -4.56 2.06 9.25
CA GLY A 158 -3.18 2.22 9.70
C GLY A 158 -2.69 3.66 9.69
N ALA A 159 -3.52 4.65 10.04
CA ALA A 159 -3.24 6.09 9.89
C ALA A 159 -1.77 6.50 10.18
N ARG A 160 -1.12 7.15 9.21
CA ARG A 160 0.28 7.60 9.30
C ARG A 160 0.52 8.46 10.53
N GLY A 161 1.56 8.10 11.30
CA GLY A 161 1.93 8.78 12.53
C GLY A 161 1.08 8.42 13.76
N ARG A 162 0.10 7.52 13.62
CA ARG A 162 -0.78 7.05 14.70
C ARG A 162 -0.80 5.53 14.80
N ASN A 163 -0.99 4.82 13.69
CA ASN A 163 -1.16 3.35 13.64
C ASN A 163 -0.38 2.68 12.48
N ASP A 164 0.42 3.43 11.73
CA ASP A 164 1.13 2.89 10.55
C ASP A 164 2.21 1.87 10.88
N HIS A 165 2.69 1.86 12.12
CA HIS A 165 3.66 0.87 12.58
C HIS A 165 3.04 -0.54 12.66
N ALA A 166 1.73 -0.69 12.89
CA ALA A 166 1.06 -1.99 12.84
C ALA A 166 1.06 -2.57 11.42
N ILE A 167 0.93 -1.71 10.39
CA ILE A 167 1.08 -2.09 8.97
C ILE A 167 2.52 -2.54 8.68
N ASP A 168 3.51 -1.82 9.21
CA ASP A 168 4.92 -2.19 9.07
C ASP A 168 5.23 -3.50 9.82
N GLN A 169 4.59 -3.72 10.97
CA GLN A 169 4.70 -4.95 11.76
C GLN A 169 4.12 -6.16 11.00
N ALA A 170 2.99 -6.02 10.31
CA ALA A 170 2.46 -7.07 9.43
C ALA A 170 3.49 -7.51 8.38
N ARG A 171 4.16 -6.54 7.75
CA ARG A 171 5.23 -6.81 6.79
C ARG A 171 6.42 -7.53 7.43
N ILE A 172 6.87 -7.08 8.59
CA ILE A 172 7.97 -7.74 9.33
C ILE A 172 7.58 -9.18 9.70
N ASN A 173 6.36 -9.39 10.19
CA ASN A 173 5.84 -10.73 10.52
C ASN A 173 5.84 -11.64 9.30
N ALA A 174 5.45 -11.14 8.13
CA ALA A 174 5.45 -11.92 6.89
C ALA A 174 6.85 -12.29 6.42
N VAL A 175 7.80 -11.36 6.53
CA VAL A 175 9.21 -11.65 6.26
C VAL A 175 9.70 -12.74 7.21
N ARG A 176 9.41 -12.62 8.51
CA ARG A 176 9.77 -13.63 9.50
C ARG A 176 9.20 -15.00 9.15
N CYS A 177 7.89 -15.11 8.94
CA CYS A 177 7.26 -16.38 8.59
C CYS A 177 7.86 -16.98 7.31
N THR A 178 8.19 -16.14 6.32
CA THR A 178 8.87 -16.59 5.09
C THR A 178 10.24 -17.20 5.40
N VAL A 179 11.01 -16.58 6.28
CA VAL A 179 12.36 -17.05 6.61
C VAL A 179 12.31 -18.29 7.49
N GLU A 180 11.44 -18.33 8.51
CA GLU A 180 11.23 -19.49 9.38
C GLU A 180 10.84 -20.73 8.58
N GLU A 181 9.92 -20.59 7.62
CA GLU A 181 9.48 -21.70 6.77
C GLU A 181 10.60 -22.20 5.85
N VAL A 182 11.45 -21.30 5.35
CA VAL A 182 12.53 -21.62 4.41
C VAL A 182 13.79 -22.16 5.10
N LEU A 183 14.14 -21.64 6.29
CA LEU A 183 15.36 -21.96 7.03
C LEU A 183 15.14 -22.94 8.21
N GLY A 184 13.91 -23.09 8.69
CA GLY A 184 13.57 -23.95 9.83
C GLY A 184 14.21 -23.48 11.15
N GLU A 185 14.56 -24.45 12.01
CA GLU A 185 15.13 -24.22 13.37
C GLU A 185 16.46 -23.45 13.39
N THR A 186 17.07 -23.17 12.23
CA THR A 186 18.32 -22.41 12.11
C THR A 186 18.11 -20.88 12.07
N PHE A 187 16.86 -20.42 12.13
CA PHE A 187 16.53 -19.00 12.06
C PHE A 187 16.77 -18.26 13.39
N ASP A 188 17.62 -17.23 13.35
CA ASP A 188 17.78 -16.24 14.43
C ASP A 188 17.09 -14.93 14.01
N GLU A 189 15.92 -14.66 14.60
CA GLU A 189 15.10 -13.49 14.32
C GLU A 189 15.81 -12.17 14.66
N ALA A 190 16.52 -12.12 15.79
CA ALA A 190 17.19 -10.91 16.26
C ALA A 190 18.38 -10.57 15.36
N ALA A 191 19.16 -11.59 14.97
CA ALA A 191 20.24 -11.43 14.00
C ALA A 191 19.69 -11.04 12.63
N PHE A 192 18.58 -11.63 12.18
CA PHE A 192 17.95 -11.30 10.91
C PHE A 192 17.55 -9.82 10.79
N ARG A 193 16.78 -9.32 11.77
CA ARG A 193 16.25 -7.94 11.75
C ARG A 193 17.37 -6.92 11.80
N SER A 194 18.23 -7.07 12.80
CA SER A 194 19.30 -6.10 13.08
C SER A 194 20.41 -6.09 12.03
N ALA A 195 20.76 -7.26 11.46
CA ALA A 195 21.89 -7.35 10.56
C ALA A 195 21.55 -6.96 9.11
N VAL A 196 20.30 -7.10 8.66
CA VAL A 196 19.98 -6.92 7.23
C VAL A 196 18.73 -6.07 7.00
N TYR A 197 17.57 -6.54 7.44
CA TYR A 197 16.29 -5.98 6.99
C TYR A 197 16.10 -4.52 7.45
N ASP A 198 16.31 -4.24 8.74
CA ASP A 198 16.10 -2.89 9.30
C ASP A 198 17.09 -1.87 8.70
N ARG A 199 18.30 -2.32 8.35
CA ARG A 199 19.30 -1.48 7.68
C ARG A 199 18.91 -1.22 6.23
N LEU A 200 18.52 -2.24 5.45
CA LEU A 200 18.08 -2.11 4.06
C LEU A 200 16.78 -1.32 3.89
N ASN A 201 15.95 -1.23 4.92
CA ASN A 201 14.72 -0.46 4.85
C ASN A 201 14.95 1.07 4.95
N LYS A 202 16.19 1.51 5.20
CA LYS A 202 16.53 2.93 5.24
C LYS A 202 16.59 3.54 3.83
N PRO A 203 16.23 4.84 3.67
CA PRO A 203 16.29 5.55 2.38
C PRO A 203 17.63 5.45 1.65
N ASP A 204 18.73 5.38 2.40
CA ASP A 204 20.10 5.28 1.87
C ASP A 204 20.29 4.08 0.93
N TYR A 205 19.49 3.01 1.10
CA TYR A 205 19.56 1.79 0.30
C TYR A 205 18.47 1.68 -0.77
N HIS A 206 17.64 2.71 -0.94
CA HIS A 206 16.64 2.75 -2.00
C HIS A 206 17.25 2.66 -3.40
N PRO A 207 18.41 3.26 -3.73
CA PRO A 207 19.05 3.06 -5.04
C PRO A 207 19.38 1.59 -5.33
N PHE A 208 19.81 0.83 -4.31
CA PHE A 208 20.17 -0.58 -4.44
C PHE A 208 18.94 -1.49 -4.57
N THR A 209 17.91 -1.21 -3.75
CA THR A 209 16.68 -2.04 -3.65
C THR A 209 15.55 -1.56 -4.56
N ALA A 210 15.74 -0.46 -5.28
CA ALA A 210 14.68 0.26 -6.02
C ALA A 210 13.46 0.61 -5.15
N ASP A 211 13.65 0.73 -3.84
CA ASP A 211 12.61 0.79 -2.81
C ASP A 211 11.56 -0.35 -2.93
N ASN A 212 12.00 -1.53 -3.39
CA ASN A 212 11.15 -2.69 -3.56
C ASN A 212 11.25 -3.61 -2.33
N GLN A 213 10.12 -3.78 -1.66
CA GLN A 213 10.01 -4.62 -0.47
C GLN A 213 10.23 -6.12 -0.77
N ASP A 214 9.93 -6.62 -1.98
CA ASP A 214 10.28 -7.99 -2.39
C ASP A 214 11.80 -8.18 -2.41
N TYR A 215 12.53 -7.14 -2.87
CA TYR A 215 13.98 -7.19 -2.96
C TYR A 215 14.59 -7.19 -1.57
N LYS A 216 14.09 -6.34 -0.67
CA LYS A 216 14.50 -6.28 0.74
C LYS A 216 14.28 -7.64 1.43
N ALA A 217 13.09 -8.24 1.28
CA ALA A 217 12.78 -9.55 1.84
C ALA A 217 13.70 -10.66 1.28
N PHE A 218 13.87 -10.69 -0.05
CA PHE A 218 14.72 -11.67 -0.71
C PHE A 218 16.20 -11.57 -0.32
N ILE A 219 16.76 -10.37 -0.32
CA ILE A 219 18.14 -10.14 0.12
C ILE A 219 18.31 -10.63 1.54
N SER A 220 17.38 -10.25 2.42
CA SER A 220 17.45 -10.65 3.83
C SER A 220 17.39 -12.17 3.99
N LEU A 221 16.56 -12.86 3.20
CA LEU A 221 16.50 -14.32 3.18
C LEU A 221 17.83 -14.96 2.73
N MET A 222 18.41 -14.49 1.63
CA MET A 222 19.67 -15.04 1.10
C MET A 222 20.87 -14.77 2.01
N VAL A 223 20.87 -13.63 2.69
CA VAL A 223 21.91 -13.28 3.66
C VAL A 223 21.76 -14.11 4.94
N ALA A 224 20.54 -14.25 5.46
CA ALA A 224 20.26 -15.05 6.65
C ALA A 224 20.54 -16.54 6.43
N GLY A 225 20.19 -17.06 5.25
CA GLY A 225 20.49 -18.41 4.80
C GLY A 225 21.96 -18.66 4.47
N GLN A 226 22.87 -17.72 4.74
CA GLN A 226 24.31 -17.78 4.48
C GLN A 226 24.72 -18.01 3.01
N VAL A 227 23.80 -17.84 2.07
CA VAL A 227 24.10 -17.88 0.62
C VAL A 227 24.99 -16.69 0.26
N TYR A 228 24.72 -15.52 0.85
CA TYR A 228 25.60 -14.36 0.77
C TYR A 228 25.86 -13.81 2.17
N PRO A 229 26.92 -14.27 2.88
CA PRO A 229 27.10 -13.96 4.30
C PRO A 229 27.05 -12.45 4.61
N PRO A 230 26.49 -12.03 5.76
CA PRO A 230 26.23 -10.63 6.08
C PRO A 230 27.46 -9.72 5.97
N GLY A 231 28.62 -10.19 6.44
CA GLY A 231 29.87 -9.43 6.37
C GLY A 231 30.30 -9.13 4.93
N ASN A 232 30.19 -10.12 4.04
CA ASN A 232 30.49 -9.95 2.63
C ASN A 232 29.47 -9.04 1.95
N PHE A 233 28.18 -9.23 2.26
CA PHE A 233 27.10 -8.39 1.73
C PHE A 233 27.36 -6.91 1.98
N TRP A 234 27.60 -6.54 3.24
CA TRP A 234 27.82 -5.15 3.60
C TRP A 234 29.14 -4.61 3.06
N ALA A 235 30.23 -5.38 3.13
CA ALA A 235 31.52 -4.95 2.61
C ALA A 235 31.47 -4.67 1.09
N ASP A 236 30.77 -5.51 0.32
CA ASP A 236 30.65 -5.33 -1.13
C ASP A 236 29.71 -4.18 -1.49
N LEU A 237 28.64 -3.97 -0.72
CA LEU A 237 27.72 -2.85 -0.92
C LEU A 237 28.42 -1.51 -0.60
N GLU A 238 29.12 -1.44 0.54
CA GLU A 238 29.85 -0.24 0.98
C GLU A 238 31.04 0.10 0.08
N SER A 239 31.74 -0.90 -0.45
CA SER A 239 32.83 -0.68 -1.40
C SER A 239 32.35 -0.40 -2.83
N GLY A 240 31.04 -0.43 -3.09
CA GLY A 240 30.47 -0.29 -4.43
C GLY A 240 30.76 -1.47 -5.38
N ARG A 241 31.20 -2.63 -4.86
CA ARG A 241 31.35 -3.86 -5.65
C ARG A 241 30.01 -4.50 -5.99
N LEU A 242 29.02 -4.28 -5.11
CA LEU A 242 27.64 -4.69 -5.29
C LEU A 242 26.77 -3.45 -5.50
N THR A 243 26.28 -3.24 -6.72
CA THR A 243 25.65 -1.96 -7.11
C THR A 243 24.15 -2.04 -7.33
N GLY A 244 23.57 -3.23 -7.45
CA GLY A 244 22.13 -3.39 -7.64
C GLY A 244 21.62 -4.81 -7.43
N PHE A 245 20.29 -4.91 -7.26
CA PHE A 245 19.61 -6.18 -7.01
C PHE A 245 19.85 -7.26 -8.07
N LYS A 246 19.91 -6.90 -9.35
CA LYS A 246 20.20 -7.87 -10.43
C LYS A 246 21.56 -8.53 -10.25
N GLN A 247 22.57 -7.76 -9.86
CA GLN A 247 23.91 -8.29 -9.60
C GLN A 247 23.90 -9.22 -8.37
N PHE A 248 23.16 -8.85 -7.32
CA PHE A 248 22.97 -9.71 -6.15
C PHE A 248 22.36 -11.06 -6.51
N ILE A 249 21.34 -11.07 -7.38
CA ILE A 249 20.73 -12.30 -7.90
C ILE A 249 21.75 -13.16 -8.63
N THR A 250 22.54 -12.59 -9.55
CA THR A 250 23.59 -13.33 -10.27
C THR A 250 24.60 -13.98 -9.32
N LEU A 251 24.96 -13.27 -8.25
CA LEU A 251 25.87 -13.79 -7.23
C LEU A 251 25.23 -14.94 -6.44
N CYS A 252 23.96 -14.84 -6.08
CA CYS A 252 23.23 -15.94 -5.44
C CYS A 252 23.10 -17.13 -6.40
N ASP A 253 22.89 -16.88 -7.69
CA ASP A 253 22.75 -17.90 -8.73
C ASP A 253 24.00 -18.78 -8.85
N ALA A 254 25.19 -18.16 -8.82
CA ALA A 254 26.47 -18.87 -8.79
C ALA A 254 26.68 -19.75 -7.54
N ARG A 255 25.82 -19.60 -6.52
CA ARG A 255 25.87 -20.31 -5.24
C ARG A 255 24.67 -21.24 -5.04
N GLN A 256 23.90 -21.55 -6.08
CA GLN A 256 22.74 -22.45 -5.98
C GLN A 256 23.05 -23.79 -5.32
N SER A 257 24.26 -24.34 -5.51
CA SER A 257 24.67 -25.61 -4.88
C SER A 257 24.81 -25.54 -3.36
N GLN A 258 24.85 -24.34 -2.79
CA GLN A 258 24.95 -24.09 -1.34
C GLN A 258 23.57 -23.87 -0.70
N MET A 259 22.51 -23.76 -1.52
CA MET A 259 21.16 -23.50 -1.04
C MET A 259 20.51 -24.78 -0.53
N SER A 260 19.79 -24.69 0.60
CA SER A 260 18.81 -25.70 0.98
C SER A 260 17.69 -25.77 -0.06
N ASN A 261 16.89 -26.85 -0.04
CA ASN A 261 15.74 -26.99 -0.95
C ASN A 261 14.77 -25.80 -0.84
N GLY A 262 14.52 -25.29 0.37
CA GLY A 262 13.67 -24.12 0.60
C GLY A 262 14.26 -22.85 -0.02
N LEU A 263 15.55 -22.57 0.22
CA LEU A 263 16.23 -21.41 -0.35
C LEU A 263 16.27 -21.46 -1.88
N LEU A 264 16.52 -22.64 -2.44
CA LEU A 264 16.54 -22.84 -3.88
C LEU A 264 15.15 -22.64 -4.50
N ALA A 265 14.08 -23.06 -3.81
CA ALA A 265 12.71 -22.80 -4.25
C ALA A 265 12.39 -21.30 -4.28
N ALA A 266 12.70 -20.58 -3.20
CA ALA A 266 12.52 -19.13 -3.13
C ALA A 266 13.37 -18.38 -4.16
N HIS A 267 14.62 -18.80 -4.38
CA HIS A 267 15.50 -18.25 -5.42
C HIS A 267 14.90 -18.43 -6.82
N ARG A 268 14.43 -19.64 -7.14
CA ARG A 268 13.81 -19.95 -8.45
C ARG A 268 12.53 -19.16 -8.68
N GLU A 269 11.71 -18.98 -7.64
CA GLU A 269 10.51 -18.15 -7.67
C GLU A 269 10.86 -16.71 -8.08
N VAL A 270 11.77 -16.07 -7.33
CA VAL A 270 12.16 -14.68 -7.55
C VAL A 270 12.82 -14.50 -8.93
N VAL A 271 13.75 -15.37 -9.30
CA VAL A 271 14.39 -15.32 -10.62
C VAL A 271 13.36 -15.51 -11.74
N GLY A 272 12.48 -16.51 -11.63
CA GLY A 272 11.47 -16.79 -12.63
C GLY A 272 10.50 -15.63 -12.87
N ASN A 273 10.08 -14.95 -11.81
CA ASN A 273 9.20 -13.77 -11.91
C ASN A 273 9.94 -12.53 -12.40
N MET A 274 11.20 -12.33 -11.99
CA MET A 274 12.06 -11.26 -12.51
C MET A 274 12.28 -11.37 -14.03
N VAL A 275 12.47 -12.59 -14.55
CA VAL A 275 12.60 -12.84 -16.01
C VAL A 275 11.33 -12.43 -16.77
N LYS A 276 10.15 -12.62 -16.16
CA LYS A 276 8.86 -12.17 -16.74
C LYS A 276 8.65 -10.66 -16.64
N GLY A 277 9.54 -9.95 -15.92
CA GLY A 277 9.40 -8.51 -15.65
C GLY A 277 8.32 -8.20 -14.60
N ASP A 278 8.02 -9.15 -13.72
CA ASP A 278 7.06 -8.97 -12.63
C ASP A 278 7.63 -7.97 -11.60
N PRO A 279 6.90 -6.89 -11.24
CA PRO A 279 7.36 -5.91 -10.24
C PRO A 279 7.36 -6.45 -8.80
N THR A 280 6.75 -7.62 -8.57
CA THR A 280 6.53 -8.28 -7.28
C THR A 280 7.02 -9.72 -7.32
N PRO A 281 8.34 -9.94 -7.49
CA PRO A 281 8.84 -11.26 -7.84
C PRO A 281 8.77 -12.30 -6.73
N PHE A 282 8.53 -11.90 -5.47
CA PHE A 282 8.52 -12.81 -4.32
C PHE A 282 7.09 -13.03 -3.82
N LYS A 283 6.29 -13.75 -4.60
CA LYS A 283 4.84 -13.95 -4.41
C LYS A 283 4.51 -14.66 -3.10
N SER A 284 5.26 -15.70 -2.76
CA SER A 284 5.06 -16.46 -1.52
C SER A 284 5.22 -15.57 -0.28
N PHE A 285 6.19 -14.64 -0.29
CA PHE A 285 6.30 -13.60 0.74
C PHE A 285 5.05 -12.70 0.78
N ARG A 286 4.53 -12.27 -0.38
CA ARG A 286 3.34 -11.42 -0.45
C ARG A 286 2.09 -12.10 0.08
N PHE A 287 1.87 -13.37 -0.22
CA PHE A 287 0.76 -14.12 0.36
C PHE A 287 0.88 -14.23 1.89
N ARG A 288 2.08 -14.38 2.43
CA ARG A 288 2.31 -14.30 3.88
C ARG A 288 2.06 -12.89 4.43
N GLU A 289 2.35 -11.85 3.67
CA GLU A 289 2.01 -10.46 4.02
C GLU A 289 0.50 -10.24 4.11
N TYR A 290 -0.28 -10.82 3.20
CA TYR A 290 -1.74 -10.82 3.31
C TYR A 290 -2.18 -11.46 4.63
N HIS A 291 -1.74 -12.68 4.94
CA HIS A 291 -2.14 -13.37 6.17
C HIS A 291 -1.69 -12.63 7.43
N ALA A 292 -0.46 -12.11 7.44
CA ALA A 292 0.05 -11.33 8.56
C ALA A 292 -0.73 -10.03 8.77
N THR A 293 -1.19 -9.39 7.68
CA THR A 293 -2.04 -8.20 7.76
C THR A 293 -3.40 -8.55 8.34
N VAL A 294 -4.06 -9.61 7.84
CA VAL A 294 -5.37 -10.06 8.33
C VAL A 294 -5.30 -10.52 9.80
N ASN A 295 -4.22 -11.15 10.23
CA ASN A 295 -4.06 -11.57 11.62
C ASN A 295 -3.87 -10.40 12.61
N LEU A 296 -3.58 -9.20 12.12
CA LEU A 296 -3.44 -8.00 12.93
C LEU A 296 -4.67 -7.10 12.89
N VAL A 297 -5.80 -7.54 12.34
CA VAL A 297 -7.07 -6.77 12.38
C VAL A 297 -8.07 -7.42 13.35
N ASP A 298 -8.83 -6.60 14.09
CA ASP A 298 -9.93 -7.01 14.98
C ASP A 298 -9.65 -8.27 15.84
N TYR A 299 -8.42 -8.41 16.35
CA TYR A 299 -7.99 -9.59 17.11
C TYR A 299 -7.89 -9.33 18.61
N LEU A 300 -7.69 -8.07 19.02
CA LEU A 300 -7.66 -7.69 20.42
C LEU A 300 -9.09 -7.60 21.01
N PRO A 301 -9.29 -7.84 22.31
CA PRO A 301 -10.58 -7.65 22.97
C PRO A 301 -11.17 -6.24 22.84
N ASP A 302 -12.49 -6.10 23.00
CA ASP A 302 -13.21 -4.83 22.86
C ASP A 302 -13.03 -3.85 24.03
N ASP A 303 -12.50 -4.34 25.15
CA ASP A 303 -12.13 -3.58 26.34
C ASP A 303 -10.64 -3.19 26.35
N THR A 304 -9.88 -3.57 25.32
CA THR A 304 -8.50 -3.12 25.10
C THR A 304 -8.43 -1.59 25.08
N PRO A 305 -7.54 -0.95 25.87
CA PRO A 305 -7.34 0.50 25.81
C PRO A 305 -6.94 0.97 24.41
N GLU A 306 -7.39 2.17 24.01
CA GLU A 306 -7.13 2.71 22.66
C GLU A 306 -5.63 2.81 22.35
N ALA A 307 -4.79 3.15 23.33
CA ALA A 307 -3.35 3.26 23.14
C ALA A 307 -2.72 1.91 22.76
N ASP A 308 -3.16 0.82 23.40
CA ASP A 308 -2.67 -0.54 23.12
C ASP A 308 -3.24 -1.04 21.79
N LEU A 309 -4.50 -0.73 21.50
CA LEU A 309 -5.12 -1.03 20.22
C LEU A 309 -4.35 -0.37 19.05
N LEU A 310 -4.02 0.91 19.20
CA LEU A 310 -3.25 1.66 18.21
C LEU A 310 -1.80 1.17 18.09
N ALA A 311 -1.26 0.52 19.13
CA ALA A 311 0.09 -0.03 19.16
C ALA A 311 0.19 -1.39 18.40
N ASP A 312 -0.82 -2.23 18.55
CA ASP A 312 -0.70 -3.66 18.23
C ASP A 312 -1.71 -4.18 17.20
N GLU A 313 -2.79 -3.43 16.90
CA GLU A 313 -3.82 -3.80 15.93
C GLU A 313 -3.89 -2.79 14.78
N ILE A 314 -4.08 -3.27 13.55
CA ILE A 314 -4.39 -2.45 12.39
C ILE A 314 -5.86 -2.02 12.50
N VAL A 315 -6.07 -0.72 12.65
CA VAL A 315 -7.41 -0.12 12.74
C VAL A 315 -7.73 0.76 11.54
N MET A 316 -9.01 0.94 11.29
CA MET A 316 -9.51 1.92 10.32
C MET A 316 -9.40 3.34 10.88
N THR A 317 -8.92 4.26 10.06
CA THR A 317 -8.83 5.69 10.38
C THR A 317 -10.22 6.30 10.37
N GLY A 318 -10.78 6.56 11.54
CA GLY A 318 -12.17 6.98 11.70
C GLY A 318 -12.50 8.31 11.02
N GLU A 319 -11.55 9.25 10.97
CA GLU A 319 -11.70 10.52 10.24
C GLU A 319 -11.95 10.30 8.74
N VAL A 320 -11.20 9.36 8.13
CA VAL A 320 -11.31 9.04 6.70
C VAL A 320 -12.60 8.27 6.43
N ALA A 321 -12.97 7.33 7.30
CA ALA A 321 -14.22 6.59 7.20
C ALA A 321 -15.44 7.52 7.28
N ASP A 322 -15.49 8.40 8.28
CA ASP A 322 -16.58 9.35 8.46
C ASP A 322 -16.69 10.31 7.27
N LEU A 323 -15.56 10.79 6.74
CA LEU A 323 -15.50 11.59 5.53
C LEU A 323 -16.10 10.83 4.34
N ALA A 324 -15.63 9.62 4.09
CA ALA A 324 -16.04 8.81 2.96
C ALA A 324 -17.55 8.52 2.98
N GLU A 325 -18.09 8.14 4.14
CA GLU A 325 -19.51 7.88 4.34
C GLU A 325 -20.35 9.15 4.14
N THR A 326 -19.90 10.26 4.72
CA THR A 326 -20.59 11.56 4.60
C THR A 326 -20.67 12.00 3.14
N LEU A 327 -19.57 11.89 2.39
CA LEU A 327 -19.54 12.29 0.98
C LEU A 327 -20.29 11.29 0.08
N ALA A 328 -20.19 9.99 0.35
CA ALA A 328 -20.95 8.98 -0.39
C ALA A 328 -22.47 9.22 -0.25
N ALA A 329 -22.94 9.57 0.95
CA ALA A 329 -24.35 9.91 1.20
C ALA A 329 -24.81 11.18 0.45
N GLN A 330 -23.89 12.09 0.11
CA GLN A 330 -24.14 13.27 -0.71
C GLN A 330 -24.07 12.99 -2.22
N GLY A 331 -23.79 11.75 -2.61
CA GLY A 331 -23.68 11.33 -4.00
C GLY A 331 -22.27 11.40 -4.58
N VAL A 332 -21.23 11.69 -3.79
CA VAL A 332 -19.84 11.63 -4.27
C VAL A 332 -19.46 10.18 -4.63
N LEU A 333 -18.74 9.98 -5.75
CA LEU A 333 -18.15 8.69 -6.09
C LEU A 333 -16.94 8.43 -5.18
N VAL A 334 -16.97 7.42 -4.32
CA VAL A 334 -15.79 7.02 -3.53
C VAL A 334 -15.05 5.87 -4.21
N PHE A 335 -13.72 5.97 -4.32
CA PHE A 335 -12.86 4.96 -4.95
C PHE A 335 -11.55 4.78 -4.17
N GLY A 336 -11.17 3.53 -3.88
CA GLY A 336 -9.95 3.19 -3.16
C GLY A 336 -8.77 2.88 -4.06
N LEU A 337 -7.59 3.37 -3.70
CA LEU A 337 -6.32 3.10 -4.38
C LEU A 337 -5.28 2.63 -3.37
N SER A 338 -4.49 1.64 -3.72
CA SER A 338 -3.36 1.22 -2.89
C SER A 338 -2.16 0.85 -3.74
N ASP A 339 -0.97 1.13 -3.21
CA ASP A 339 0.27 0.67 -3.79
C ASP A 339 0.64 -0.76 -3.36
N LYS A 340 -0.15 -1.41 -2.52
CA LYS A 340 0.06 -2.80 -2.08
C LYS A 340 -0.24 -3.75 -3.24
N PRO A 341 0.57 -4.81 -3.44
CA PRO A 341 0.34 -5.75 -4.53
C PRO A 341 -0.88 -6.62 -4.27
N ASP A 342 -1.48 -7.15 -5.34
CA ASP A 342 -2.66 -8.02 -5.25
C ASP A 342 -2.39 -9.21 -4.33
N GLU A 343 -1.22 -9.82 -4.43
CA GLU A 343 -0.85 -11.00 -3.63
C GLU A 343 -0.73 -10.72 -2.14
N ALA A 344 -0.56 -9.46 -1.74
CA ALA A 344 -0.57 -9.06 -0.34
C ALA A 344 -1.94 -8.56 0.13
N THR A 345 -2.96 -8.61 -0.72
CA THR A 345 -4.25 -7.97 -0.46
C THR A 345 -5.45 -8.85 -0.79
N LEU A 346 -5.28 -9.79 -1.71
CA LEU A 346 -6.25 -10.82 -2.05
C LEU A 346 -5.84 -12.14 -1.39
N PRO A 347 -6.82 -12.95 -0.93
CA PRO A 347 -6.52 -14.27 -0.39
C PRO A 347 -5.84 -15.13 -1.46
N PRO A 348 -4.75 -15.86 -1.13
CA PRO A 348 -4.15 -16.81 -2.05
C PRO A 348 -5.16 -17.90 -2.46
N PRO A 349 -5.04 -18.48 -3.67
CA PRO A 349 -5.97 -19.50 -4.18
C PRO A 349 -6.18 -20.70 -3.24
N GLU A 350 -5.14 -21.07 -2.50
CA GLU A 350 -5.11 -22.16 -1.53
C GLU A 350 -5.71 -21.81 -0.15
N SER A 351 -6.21 -20.59 0.05
CA SER A 351 -6.82 -20.16 1.31
C SER A 351 -8.05 -20.99 1.68
N ALA A 352 -8.30 -21.11 2.98
CA ALA A 352 -9.53 -21.72 3.50
C ALA A 352 -10.78 -21.02 2.97
N ALA A 353 -11.86 -21.80 2.82
CA ALA A 353 -13.17 -21.28 2.46
C ALA A 353 -13.59 -20.17 3.45
N GLY A 354 -13.83 -18.96 2.93
CA GLY A 354 -14.20 -17.79 3.74
C GLY A 354 -13.12 -16.72 3.89
N ALA A 355 -11.90 -16.92 3.37
CA ALA A 355 -10.89 -15.85 3.31
C ALA A 355 -11.37 -14.69 2.42
N LEU A 356 -11.20 -13.45 2.89
CA LEU A 356 -11.73 -12.25 2.25
C LEU A 356 -10.61 -11.35 1.71
N PRO A 357 -10.79 -10.69 0.55
CA PRO A 357 -9.94 -9.56 0.17
C PRO A 357 -9.85 -8.53 1.29
N LEU A 358 -8.69 -7.87 1.46
CA LEU A 358 -8.45 -6.97 2.59
C LEU A 358 -9.51 -5.86 2.71
N HIS A 359 -10.03 -5.36 1.58
CA HIS A 359 -11.09 -4.33 1.59
C HIS A 359 -12.43 -4.81 2.17
N ARG A 360 -12.64 -6.12 2.27
CA ARG A 360 -13.83 -6.75 2.85
C ARG A 360 -13.59 -7.26 4.28
N VAL A 361 -12.37 -7.17 4.77
CA VAL A 361 -12.03 -7.54 6.15
C VAL A 361 -12.54 -6.45 7.10
N VAL A 362 -13.20 -6.87 8.18
CA VAL A 362 -13.75 -5.98 9.20
C VAL A 362 -12.64 -5.53 10.15
N MET A 363 -12.59 -4.23 10.43
CA MET A 363 -11.60 -3.59 11.29
C MET A 363 -12.32 -2.77 12.37
N LYS A 364 -11.72 -2.64 13.56
CA LYS A 364 -12.13 -1.61 14.51
C LYS A 364 -11.83 -0.22 13.95
N VAL A 365 -12.68 0.74 14.26
CA VAL A 365 -12.57 2.13 13.83
C VAL A 365 -12.15 2.99 15.01
N VAL A 366 -11.05 3.73 14.85
CA VAL A 366 -10.50 4.63 15.89
C VAL A 366 -10.36 6.04 15.34
N GLY A 367 -10.74 7.03 16.13
CA GLY A 367 -10.88 8.41 15.70
C GLY A 367 -12.25 8.70 15.08
N ASN A 368 -12.50 9.97 14.81
CA ASN A 368 -13.73 10.45 14.18
C ASN A 368 -13.50 11.87 13.63
N LEU A 369 -14.31 12.28 12.66
CA LEU A 369 -14.16 13.57 11.99
C LEU A 369 -14.67 14.78 12.81
N LYS A 370 -15.17 14.58 14.05
CA LYS A 370 -15.84 15.65 14.82
C LYS A 370 -14.89 16.65 15.47
#